data_AF-A0A4S8QBA4-F1
#
_entry.id   AF-A0A4S8QBA4-F1
#
_cell.length_a   1.000
_cell.length_b   1.000
_cell.length_c   1.000
_cell.angle_alpha   90.00
_cell.angle_beta   90.00
_cell.angle_gamma   90.00
#
_symmetry.space_group_name_H-M   'P 1'
#
loop_
_entity.id
_entity.type
_entity.pdbx_description
1 polymer ?
#
loop_
_entity_poly.entity_id
_entity_poly.type
_entity_poly.pdbx_seq_one_letter_code
_entity_poly.pdbx_strand_id
1 'polypeptide(L)'
;MSDSSEFDFERDAQSLIRRQWLGAGERLRVCAPVRKPIEFDGIPKPPPTPGQVARGTLRVLGWTLLWMLFFWILAILEANDVNYGGSRHRQRSIVIWGKGSESQAGRIVSSAMRSRGIWVLSDRRFAFLKVDAKSQGIQVETVAAAPATAWRYSGLVDRTKRGRLTGRYRVQGRYHRIVFPDGSGIDFAATTPEQ
;
A
#
# COMPACT_ATOMS: atom_id res chain seq x y z
N MET A 1 7.07 7.08 -35.42
CA MET A 1 6.77 5.93 -34.54
C MET A 1 7.13 6.37 -33.14
N SER A 2 6.16 6.86 -32.36
CA SER A 2 6.43 7.29 -30.99
C SER A 2 6.51 6.05 -30.12
N ASP A 3 7.70 5.83 -29.56
CA ASP A 3 7.98 4.77 -28.61
C ASP A 3 7.08 4.99 -27.39
N SER A 4 6.04 4.17 -27.24
CA SER A 4 5.11 4.26 -26.11
C SER A 4 5.80 3.63 -24.90
N SER A 5 6.73 4.37 -24.28
CA SER A 5 7.30 3.97 -23.00
C SER A 5 6.15 3.77 -22.00
N GLU A 6 5.93 2.53 -21.60
CA GLU A 6 4.91 2.17 -20.61
C GLU A 6 5.18 2.96 -19.32
N PHE A 7 4.17 3.67 -18.81
CA PHE A 7 4.31 4.51 -17.63
C PHE A 7 4.75 3.70 -16.41
N ASP A 8 5.93 4.00 -15.86
CA ASP A 8 6.40 3.36 -14.65
C ASP A 8 6.02 4.20 -13.43
N PHE A 9 5.04 3.69 -12.67
CA PHE A 9 4.56 4.31 -11.44
C PHE A 9 5.64 4.66 -10.42
N GLU A 10 6.79 3.96 -10.40
CA GLU A 10 7.86 4.29 -9.45
C GLU A 10 8.71 5.47 -9.94
N ARG A 11 8.99 5.52 -11.24
CA ARG A 11 9.87 6.53 -11.85
C ARG A 11 9.12 7.81 -12.20
N ASP A 12 7.91 7.68 -12.72
CA ASP A 12 7.19 8.77 -13.38
C ASP A 12 6.16 9.45 -12.48
N ALA A 13 5.78 8.82 -11.37
CA ALA A 13 4.76 9.35 -10.46
C ALA A 13 5.10 10.76 -9.95
N GLN A 14 6.35 10.99 -9.53
CA GLN A 14 6.76 12.27 -8.99
C GLN A 14 6.69 13.39 -10.04
N SER A 15 7.13 13.10 -11.26
CA SER A 15 7.07 14.01 -12.40
C SER A 15 5.61 14.31 -12.80
N LEU A 16 4.76 13.30 -12.82
CA LEU A 16 3.34 13.43 -13.13
C LEU A 16 2.63 14.33 -12.10
N ILE A 17 2.85 14.08 -10.80
CA ILE A 17 2.26 14.85 -9.70
C ILE A 17 2.68 16.32 -9.77
N ARG A 18 3.97 16.59 -10.02
CA ARG A 18 4.48 17.96 -10.13
C ARG A 18 3.87 18.74 -11.28
N ARG A 19 3.57 18.07 -12.39
CA ARG A 19 3.02 18.70 -13.60
C ARG A 19 1.51 18.90 -13.54
N GLN A 20 0.77 17.93 -13.02
CA GLN A 20 -0.69 17.89 -13.16
C GLN A 20 -1.45 18.16 -11.86
N TRP A 21 -0.83 17.94 -10.70
CA TRP A 21 -1.56 17.96 -9.43
C TRP A 21 -1.13 19.06 -8.46
N LEU A 22 0.18 19.32 -8.34
CA LEU A 22 0.67 20.36 -7.43
C LEU A 22 0.25 21.76 -7.90
N GLY A 23 -0.27 22.56 -6.98
CA GLY A 23 -0.54 23.98 -7.21
C GLY A 23 0.75 24.82 -7.20
N ALA A 24 0.63 26.08 -7.64
CA ALA A 24 1.74 27.01 -7.62
C ALA A 24 2.32 27.20 -6.19
N GLY A 25 3.62 26.95 -6.05
CA GLY A 25 4.35 27.03 -4.78
C GLY A 25 4.13 25.85 -3.81
N GLU A 26 3.30 24.87 -4.16
CA GLU A 26 3.05 23.68 -3.34
C GLU A 26 4.25 22.74 -3.38
N ARG A 27 4.75 22.32 -2.22
CA ARG A 27 5.93 21.44 -2.11
C ARG A 27 5.50 20.00 -1.82
N LEU A 28 5.87 19.11 -2.74
CA LEU A 28 5.71 17.67 -2.54
C LEU A 28 6.67 17.16 -1.46
N ARG A 29 6.11 16.54 -0.40
CA ARG A 29 6.88 15.93 0.69
C ARG A 29 7.04 14.43 0.51
N VAL A 30 5.95 13.73 0.17
CA VAL A 30 5.93 12.27 0.02
C VAL A 30 5.13 11.88 -1.21
N CYS A 31 5.65 10.91 -1.96
CA CYS A 31 5.00 10.26 -3.08
C CYS A 31 5.13 8.75 -2.88
N ALA A 32 4.00 8.07 -2.61
CA ALA A 32 3.97 6.64 -2.30
C ALA A 32 3.02 5.91 -3.27
N PRO A 33 3.54 5.35 -4.38
CA PRO A 33 2.73 4.57 -5.31
C PRO A 33 2.20 3.30 -4.63
N VAL A 34 0.90 3.02 -4.80
CA VAL A 34 0.23 1.85 -4.22
C VAL A 34 0.37 0.67 -5.18
N ARG A 35 1.52 -0.02 -5.09
CA ARG A 35 1.69 -1.36 -5.67
C ARG A 35 1.50 -2.48 -4.62
N LYS A 36 1.68 -2.17 -3.35
CA LYS A 36 1.67 -3.12 -2.22
C LYS A 36 0.37 -3.01 -1.42
N PRO A 37 -0.08 -4.10 -0.76
CA PRO A 37 -1.24 -4.03 0.11
C PRO A 37 -0.98 -3.08 1.28
N ILE A 38 -1.95 -2.20 1.49
CA ILE A 38 -2.03 -1.27 2.61
C ILE A 38 -2.22 -2.09 3.90
N GLU A 39 -1.43 -1.79 4.92
CA GLU A 39 -1.59 -2.42 6.24
C GLU A 39 -2.59 -1.60 7.08
N PHE A 40 -3.56 -2.29 7.66
CA PHE A 40 -4.55 -1.70 8.56
C PHE A 40 -4.31 -2.19 9.97
N ASP A 41 -4.26 -1.24 10.90
CA ASP A 41 -4.00 -1.45 12.31
C ASP A 41 -5.19 -0.88 13.10
N GLY A 42 -6.09 -1.75 13.56
CA GLY A 42 -7.34 -1.34 14.23
C GLY A 42 -8.49 -0.91 13.31
N ILE A 43 -8.27 -0.84 11.99
CA ILE A 43 -9.32 -0.59 11.00
C ILE A 43 -9.68 -1.91 10.30
N PRO A 44 -10.96 -2.33 10.29
CA PRO A 44 -11.37 -3.53 9.60
C PRO A 44 -11.09 -3.36 8.10
N LYS A 45 -10.54 -4.41 7.48
CA LYS A 45 -10.44 -4.44 6.03
C LYS A 45 -11.86 -4.42 5.45
N PRO A 46 -12.10 -3.71 4.33
CA PRO A 46 -13.38 -3.76 3.66
C PRO A 46 -13.69 -5.21 3.27
N PRO A 47 -14.97 -5.61 3.28
CA PRO A 47 -15.36 -6.95 2.89
C PRO A 47 -14.86 -7.24 1.46
N PRO A 48 -14.39 -8.47 1.19
CA PRO A 48 -13.96 -8.85 -0.15
C PRO A 48 -15.13 -8.75 -1.13
N THR A 49 -14.85 -8.35 -2.37
CA THR A 49 -15.89 -8.35 -3.41
C THR A 49 -16.26 -9.79 -3.81
N PRO A 50 -17.49 -10.05 -4.28
CA PRO A 50 -17.91 -11.42 -4.66
C PRO A 50 -16.96 -12.09 -5.66
N GLY A 51 -16.44 -11.33 -6.62
CA GLY A 51 -15.44 -11.81 -7.58
C GLY A 51 -14.07 -12.13 -6.96
N GLN A 52 -13.68 -11.48 -5.87
CA GLN A 52 -12.46 -11.82 -5.12
C GLN A 52 -12.64 -13.10 -4.31
N VAL A 53 -13.83 -13.30 -3.72
CA VAL A 53 -14.16 -14.54 -3.01
C VAL A 53 -14.10 -15.73 -3.97
N ALA A 54 -14.76 -15.63 -5.14
CA ALA A 54 -14.76 -16.71 -6.12
C ALA A 54 -13.36 -17.11 -6.60
N ARG A 55 -12.49 -16.13 -6.92
CA ARG A 55 -11.10 -16.41 -7.29
C ARG A 55 -10.30 -16.99 -6.13
N GLY A 56 -10.55 -16.54 -4.91
CA GLY A 56 -9.93 -17.08 -3.70
C GLY A 56 -10.27 -18.56 -3.53
N THR A 57 -11.55 -18.91 -3.63
CA THR A 57 -12.04 -20.30 -3.54
C THR A 57 -11.43 -21.17 -4.63
N LEU A 58 -11.40 -20.70 -5.88
CA LEU A 58 -10.80 -21.44 -6.99
C LEU A 58 -9.30 -21.71 -6.77
N ARG A 59 -8.58 -20.72 -6.24
CA ARG A 59 -7.15 -20.83 -5.95
C ARG A 59 -6.87 -21.81 -4.81
N VAL A 60 -7.71 -21.82 -3.78
CA VAL A 60 -7.63 -22.78 -2.68
C VAL A 60 -7.91 -24.18 -3.21
N LEU A 61 -9.00 -24.40 -3.95
CA LEU A 61 -9.30 -25.71 -4.57
C LEU A 61 -8.16 -26.21 -5.46
N GLY A 62 -7.61 -25.33 -6.31
CA GLY A 62 -6.47 -25.66 -7.16
C GLY A 62 -5.21 -26.04 -6.34
N TRP A 63 -4.93 -25.30 -5.26
CA TRP A 63 -3.81 -25.63 -4.37
C TRP A 63 -4.04 -26.92 -3.58
N THR A 64 -5.27 -27.21 -3.15
CA THR A 64 -5.60 -28.46 -2.45
C THR A 64 -5.42 -29.66 -3.38
N LEU A 65 -5.89 -29.57 -4.63
CA LEU A 65 -5.67 -30.60 -5.64
C LEU A 65 -4.18 -30.79 -5.95
N LEU A 66 -3.43 -29.69 -6.08
CA LEU A 66 -1.98 -29.75 -6.28
C LEU A 66 -1.27 -30.40 -5.08
N TRP A 67 -1.68 -30.09 -3.85
CA TRP A 67 -1.16 -30.71 -2.64
C TRP A 67 -1.48 -32.21 -2.57
N MET A 68 -2.68 -32.60 -2.96
CA MET A 68 -3.04 -34.02 -3.05
C MET A 68 -2.16 -34.75 -4.05
N LEU A 69 -1.91 -34.16 -5.23
CA LEU A 69 -1.00 -34.71 -6.23
C LEU A 69 0.45 -34.75 -5.72
N PHE A 70 0.90 -33.68 -5.07
CA PHE A 70 2.23 -33.58 -4.49
C PHE A 70 2.44 -34.64 -3.42
N PHE A 71 1.52 -34.83 -2.48
CA PHE A 71 1.59 -35.90 -1.48
C PHE A 71 1.55 -37.28 -2.12
N TRP A 72 0.78 -37.46 -3.20
CA TRP A 72 0.77 -38.70 -3.98
C TRP A 72 2.14 -39.01 -4.59
N ILE A 73 2.80 -38.01 -5.17
CA ILE A 73 4.14 -38.13 -5.76
C ILE A 73 5.20 -38.30 -4.66
N LEU A 74 5.07 -37.59 -3.54
CA LEU A 74 5.96 -37.69 -2.39
C LEU A 74 5.84 -39.05 -1.69
N ALA A 75 4.66 -39.67 -1.69
CA ALA A 75 4.47 -41.03 -1.21
C ALA A 75 5.20 -42.07 -2.08
N ILE A 76 5.56 -41.72 -3.32
CA ILE A 76 6.35 -42.56 -4.25
C ILE A 76 7.86 -42.25 -4.14
N LEU A 77 8.25 -41.08 -3.63
CA LEU A 77 9.64 -40.63 -3.55
C LEU A 77 10.03 -40.39 -2.09
N GLU A 78 10.71 -41.36 -1.48
CA GLU A 78 11.37 -41.18 -0.18
C GLU A 78 12.30 -39.96 -0.20
N ALA A 79 12.23 -39.21 0.90
CA ALA A 79 12.44 -37.77 0.95
C ALA A 79 13.90 -37.31 0.96
N ASN A 80 14.14 -36.13 0.37
CA ASN A 80 15.28 -35.28 0.72
C ASN A 80 14.79 -33.97 1.35
N ASP A 81 15.55 -33.51 2.35
CA ASP A 81 15.29 -32.34 3.18
C ASP A 81 15.11 -31.05 2.37
N VAL A 82 13.98 -30.36 2.61
CA VAL A 82 13.68 -29.04 2.02
C VAL A 82 13.89 -27.96 3.08
N ASN A 83 14.97 -27.21 2.93
CA ASN A 83 15.24 -26.01 3.72
C ASN A 83 14.34 -24.84 3.28
N TYR A 84 13.44 -24.40 4.16
CA TYR A 84 12.59 -23.24 3.93
C TYR A 84 13.39 -21.93 4.10
N GLY A 85 13.70 -21.29 2.97
CA GLY A 85 14.32 -19.97 2.93
C GLY A 85 13.47 -18.89 3.60
N GLY A 86 14.07 -18.13 4.51
CA GLY A 86 13.45 -17.01 5.19
C GLY A 86 12.98 -15.92 4.22
N SER A 87 11.71 -15.53 4.35
CA SER A 87 11.15 -14.42 3.56
C SER A 87 11.75 -13.08 4.02
N ARG A 88 12.37 -12.35 3.06
CA ARG A 88 12.79 -10.96 3.26
C ARG A 88 11.56 -10.12 3.66
N HIS A 89 11.60 -9.49 4.83
CA HIS A 89 10.53 -8.60 5.28
C HIS A 89 10.46 -7.37 4.39
N ARG A 90 9.41 -7.30 3.56
CA ARG A 90 9.20 -6.19 2.64
C ARG A 90 8.50 -5.06 3.38
N GLN A 91 9.20 -3.93 3.58
CA GLN A 91 8.62 -2.70 4.13
C GLN A 91 7.31 -2.36 3.39
N ARG A 92 6.26 -2.13 4.18
CA ARG A 92 4.95 -1.73 3.67
C ARG A 92 5.01 -0.25 3.31
N SER A 93 4.51 0.10 2.14
CA SER A 93 4.52 1.48 1.68
C SER A 93 3.65 2.38 2.56
N ILE A 94 2.54 1.85 3.10
CA ILE A 94 1.57 2.63 3.88
C ILE A 94 0.97 1.77 4.98
N VAL A 95 0.90 2.35 6.18
CA VAL A 95 0.23 1.77 7.35
C VAL A 95 -0.80 2.78 7.86
N ILE A 96 -2.04 2.32 8.06
CA ILE A 96 -3.14 3.16 8.54
C ILE A 96 -3.61 2.62 9.87
N TRP A 97 -3.88 3.52 10.80
CA TRP A 97 -4.28 3.19 12.14
C TRP A 97 -5.44 4.06 12.60
N GLY A 98 -6.35 3.48 13.38
CA GLY A 98 -7.55 4.15 13.85
C GLY A 98 -8.54 3.19 14.49
N LYS A 99 -9.60 3.74 15.09
CA LYS A 99 -10.70 2.95 15.67
C LYS A 99 -11.80 2.73 14.65
N GLY A 100 -11.65 1.73 13.78
CA GLY A 100 -12.68 1.36 12.81
C GLY A 100 -12.71 2.18 11.51
N SER A 101 -13.65 1.83 10.62
CA SER A 101 -13.83 2.47 9.30
C SER A 101 -14.30 3.92 9.40
N GLU A 102 -14.99 4.27 10.48
CA GLU A 102 -15.53 5.62 10.71
C GLU A 102 -14.49 6.64 11.18
N SER A 103 -13.26 6.19 11.45
CA SER A 103 -12.16 7.11 11.69
C SER A 103 -11.89 7.97 10.46
N GLN A 104 -11.36 9.18 10.65
CA GLN A 104 -11.03 10.09 9.55
C GLN A 104 -10.05 9.44 8.57
N ALA A 105 -9.00 8.79 9.10
CA ALA A 105 -8.08 8.01 8.27
C ALA A 105 -8.77 6.85 7.56
N GLY A 106 -9.66 6.13 8.24
CA GLY A 106 -10.45 5.04 7.68
C GLY A 106 -11.31 5.47 6.50
N ARG A 107 -12.06 6.57 6.63
CA ARG A 107 -12.90 7.12 5.57
C ARG A 107 -12.09 7.55 4.35
N ILE A 108 -11.01 8.31 4.55
CA ILE A 108 -10.16 8.79 3.45
C ILE A 108 -9.53 7.62 2.68
N VAL A 109 -9.12 6.57 3.39
CA VAL A 109 -8.47 5.44 2.73
C VAL A 109 -9.50 4.52 2.09
N SER A 110 -10.67 4.32 2.70
CA SER A 110 -11.68 3.39 2.17
C SER A 110 -12.04 3.65 0.71
N SER A 111 -12.09 4.91 0.28
CA SER A 111 -12.31 5.31 -1.11
C SER A 111 -11.11 4.99 -2.02
N ALA A 112 -9.89 5.11 -1.49
CA ALA A 112 -8.64 4.80 -2.18
C ALA A 112 -8.35 3.28 -2.28
N MET A 113 -8.88 2.45 -1.38
CA MET A 113 -8.53 1.02 -1.28
C MET A 113 -8.84 0.19 -2.53
N ARG A 114 -9.79 0.62 -3.35
CA ARG A 114 -10.26 -0.13 -4.52
C ARG A 114 -9.56 0.26 -5.81
N SER A 115 -8.70 1.26 -5.75
CA SER A 115 -8.09 1.89 -6.92
C SER A 115 -6.58 1.73 -6.88
N ARG A 116 -5.97 1.58 -8.05
CA ARG A 116 -4.52 1.75 -8.20
C ARG A 116 -4.25 3.25 -8.28
N GLY A 117 -3.20 3.70 -7.60
CA GLY A 117 -2.93 5.12 -7.50
C GLY A 117 -1.72 5.45 -6.65
N ILE A 118 -1.60 6.73 -6.33
CA ILE A 118 -0.44 7.29 -5.63
C ILE A 118 -0.97 8.07 -4.43
N TRP A 119 -0.43 7.78 -3.26
CA TRP A 119 -0.63 8.66 -2.11
C TRP A 119 0.38 9.79 -2.14
N VAL A 120 -0.12 11.00 -1.95
CA VAL A 120 0.63 12.22 -2.07
C VAL A 120 0.45 13.05 -0.82
N LEU A 121 1.57 13.43 -0.22
CA LEU A 121 1.61 14.38 0.89
C LEU A 121 2.37 15.62 0.42
N SER A 122 1.70 16.77 0.42
CA SER A 122 2.33 18.07 0.25
C SER A 122 2.37 18.84 1.56
N ASP A 123 2.92 20.05 1.52
CA ASP A 123 2.81 21.01 2.61
C ASP A 123 1.40 21.60 2.79
N ARG A 124 0.49 21.45 1.81
CA ARG A 124 -0.85 22.04 1.83
C ARG A 124 -1.98 21.03 1.95
N ARG A 125 -1.77 19.80 1.53
CA ARG A 125 -2.82 18.77 1.51
C ARG A 125 -2.24 17.37 1.41
N PHE A 126 -3.09 16.44 1.77
CA PHE A 126 -2.87 15.02 1.64
C PHE A 126 -3.92 14.47 0.67
N ALA A 127 -3.54 13.59 -0.24
CA ALA A 127 -4.50 13.01 -1.19
C ALA A 127 -4.11 11.61 -1.68
N PHE A 128 -5.13 10.87 -2.12
CA PHE A 128 -4.97 9.72 -2.99
C PHE A 128 -5.35 10.08 -4.42
N LEU A 129 -4.43 9.79 -5.33
CA LEU A 129 -4.57 10.09 -6.74
C LEU A 129 -4.70 8.79 -7.52
N LYS A 130 -5.84 8.60 -8.18
CA LYS A 130 -6.02 7.52 -9.15
C LYS A 130 -5.37 7.94 -10.46
N VAL A 131 -4.60 7.03 -11.04
CA VAL A 131 -3.90 7.26 -12.31
C VAL A 131 -4.54 6.36 -13.36
N ASP A 132 -5.15 6.98 -14.35
CA ASP A 132 -5.79 6.29 -15.47
C ASP A 132 -5.01 6.60 -16.75
N ALA A 133 -4.59 5.54 -17.46
CA ALA A 133 -4.06 5.67 -18.81
C ALA A 133 -5.23 5.75 -19.79
N LYS A 134 -5.39 6.91 -20.44
CA LYS A 134 -6.37 7.12 -21.50
C LYS A 134 -5.66 7.19 -22.85
N SER A 135 -6.42 7.06 -23.93
CA SER A 135 -5.90 7.19 -25.31
C SER A 135 -5.22 8.54 -25.59
N GLN A 136 -5.56 9.59 -24.84
CA GLN A 136 -4.99 10.93 -24.94
C GLN A 136 -3.84 11.18 -23.94
N GLY A 137 -3.41 10.17 -23.19
CA GLY A 137 -2.33 10.27 -22.20
C GLY A 137 -2.77 9.90 -20.79
N ILE A 138 -1.93 10.26 -19.83
CA ILE A 138 -2.07 9.87 -18.42
C ILE A 138 -2.82 10.98 -17.68
N GLN A 139 -3.95 10.62 -17.07
CA GLN A 139 -4.76 11.54 -16.28
C GLN A 139 -4.71 11.15 -14.80
N VAL A 140 -4.65 12.19 -13.97
CA VAL A 140 -4.67 12.06 -12.51
C VAL A 140 -6.02 12.55 -11.97
N GLU A 141 -6.72 11.68 -11.26
CA GLU A 141 -7.99 11.98 -10.59
C GLU A 141 -7.79 11.97 -9.07
N THR A 142 -8.27 13.00 -8.38
CA THR A 142 -8.23 13.03 -6.90
C THR A 142 -9.45 12.30 -6.35
N VAL A 143 -9.24 11.10 -5.80
CA VAL A 143 -10.33 10.27 -5.25
C VAL A 143 -10.59 10.59 -3.77
N ALA A 144 -9.54 10.95 -3.05
CA ALA A 144 -9.63 11.30 -1.64
C ALA A 144 -8.63 12.41 -1.34
N ALA A 145 -9.05 13.43 -0.58
CA ALA A 145 -8.17 14.51 -0.17
C ALA A 145 -8.55 15.03 1.22
N ALA A 146 -7.54 15.51 1.94
CA ALA A 146 -7.69 16.23 3.20
C ALA A 146 -6.77 17.46 3.20
N PRO A 147 -7.29 18.67 3.47
CA PRO A 147 -6.48 19.87 3.58
C PRO A 147 -5.51 19.77 4.76
N ALA A 148 -4.42 20.52 4.75
CA ALA A 148 -3.44 20.54 5.85
C ALA A 148 -4.04 20.94 7.21
N THR A 149 -5.19 21.61 7.24
CA THR A 149 -5.92 21.92 8.48
C THR A 149 -6.60 20.70 9.11
N ALA A 150 -6.82 19.63 8.35
CA ALA A 150 -7.49 18.42 8.81
C ALA A 150 -6.54 17.41 9.46
N TRP A 151 -5.23 17.63 9.42
CA TRP A 151 -4.24 16.69 9.95
C TRP A 151 -2.99 17.41 10.44
N ARG A 152 -2.25 16.77 11.36
CA ARG A 152 -0.97 17.26 11.85
C ARG A 152 0.16 16.33 11.41
N TYR A 153 1.19 16.91 10.80
CA TYR A 153 2.42 16.18 10.53
C TYR A 153 3.20 15.93 11.83
N SER A 154 3.50 14.67 12.11
CA SER A 154 4.22 14.26 13.34
C SER A 154 5.69 13.92 13.09
N GLY A 155 6.20 14.16 11.87
CA GLY A 155 7.59 13.87 11.53
C GLY A 155 7.82 12.43 11.07
N LEU A 156 9.09 12.01 11.17
CA LEU A 156 9.52 10.65 10.90
C LEU A 156 9.38 9.82 12.18
N VAL A 157 8.78 8.63 12.07
CA VAL A 157 8.57 7.69 13.16
C VAL A 157 9.10 6.31 12.79
N ASP A 158 9.74 5.63 13.73
CA ASP A 158 10.12 4.24 13.59
C ASP A 158 8.92 3.35 13.94
N ARG A 159 8.47 2.53 12.98
CA ARG A 159 7.45 1.51 13.22
C ARG A 159 8.11 0.24 13.69
N THR A 160 7.61 -0.32 14.78
CA THR A 160 7.95 -1.69 15.20
C THR A 160 6.71 -2.56 15.12
N LYS A 161 6.90 -3.84 14.78
CA LYS A 161 5.85 -4.84 14.80
C LYS A 161 6.30 -6.03 15.64
N ARG A 162 5.42 -6.45 16.55
CA ARG A 162 5.65 -7.67 17.34
C ARG A 162 5.38 -8.89 16.47
N GLY A 163 6.36 -9.78 16.35
CA GLY A 163 6.18 -11.07 15.68
C GLY A 163 5.22 -11.96 16.47
N ARG A 164 4.21 -12.53 15.81
CA ARG A 164 3.23 -13.40 16.47
C ARG A 164 3.85 -14.67 17.07
N LEU A 165 4.79 -15.28 16.35
CA LEU A 165 5.43 -16.54 16.77
C LEU A 165 6.60 -16.34 17.75
N THR A 166 7.44 -15.34 17.48
CA THR A 166 8.65 -15.12 18.28
C THR A 166 8.45 -14.17 19.45
N GLY A 167 7.33 -13.44 19.49
CA GLY A 167 7.08 -12.38 20.47
C GLY A 167 8.03 -11.17 20.37
N ARG A 168 9.07 -11.23 19.53
CA ARG A 168 10.11 -10.21 19.37
C ARG A 168 9.59 -9.03 18.55
N TYR A 169 9.96 -7.83 18.94
CA TYR A 169 9.72 -6.62 18.16
C TYR A 169 10.71 -6.56 16.99
N ARG A 170 10.22 -6.24 15.80
CA ARG A 170 11.02 -6.03 14.60
C ARG A 170 10.73 -4.63 14.05
N VAL A 171 11.79 -3.88 13.73
CA VAL A 171 11.67 -2.58 13.07
C VAL A 171 11.18 -2.81 11.64
N GLN A 172 10.08 -2.17 11.27
CA GLN A 172 9.51 -2.21 9.91
C GLN A 172 10.11 -1.15 8.99
N GLY A 173 10.71 -0.11 9.57
CA GLY A 173 11.32 1.01 8.86
C GLY A 173 10.87 2.37 9.42
N ARG A 174 11.35 3.42 8.79
CA ARG A 174 10.96 4.81 9.06
C ARG A 174 9.76 5.21 8.23
N TYR A 175 8.87 5.99 8.83
CA TYR A 175 7.63 6.43 8.20
C TYR A 175 7.39 7.92 8.44
N HIS A 176 6.90 8.64 7.44
CA HIS A 176 6.28 9.94 7.61
C HIS A 176 4.89 9.76 8.22
N ARG A 177 4.61 10.38 9.36
CA ARG A 177 3.32 10.25 10.05
C ARG A 177 2.47 11.50 9.92
N ILE A 178 1.21 11.31 9.56
CA ILE A 178 0.13 12.30 9.76
C ILE A 178 -0.87 11.77 10.78
N VAL A 179 -1.41 12.67 11.59
CA VAL A 179 -2.38 12.36 12.65
C VAL A 179 -3.60 13.25 12.48
N PHE A 180 -4.78 12.65 12.49
CA PHE A 180 -6.07 13.34 12.45
C PHE A 180 -6.55 13.68 13.88
N PRO A 181 -7.45 14.67 14.04
CA PRO A 181 -7.97 15.09 15.35
C PRO A 181 -8.64 13.97 16.16
N ASP A 182 -9.20 12.96 15.50
CA ASP A 182 -9.83 11.80 16.14
C ASP A 182 -8.82 10.76 16.67
N GLY A 183 -7.52 11.06 16.57
CA GLY A 183 -6.45 10.16 16.96
C GLY A 183 -6.27 8.99 15.99
N SER A 184 -6.79 9.06 14.77
CA SER A 184 -6.40 8.16 13.68
C SER A 184 -5.22 8.74 12.89
N GLY A 185 -4.56 7.94 12.05
CA GLY A 185 -3.46 8.45 11.25
C GLY A 185 -2.96 7.51 10.17
N ILE A 186 -2.02 8.04 9.41
CA ILE A 186 -1.44 7.37 8.24
C ILE A 186 0.08 7.56 8.28
N ASP A 187 0.77 6.44 8.10
CA ASP A 187 2.21 6.36 8.09
C ASP A 187 2.65 5.96 6.67
N PHE A 188 3.38 6.83 5.99
CA PHE A 188 3.97 6.58 4.67
C PHE A 188 5.41 6.13 4.85
N ALA A 189 5.83 5.03 4.23
CA ALA A 189 7.21 4.62 4.23
C ALA A 189 8.09 5.79 3.78
N ALA A 190 9.09 6.14 4.57
CA ALA A 190 10.15 7.00 4.10
C ALA A 190 10.85 6.21 3.00
N THR A 191 10.68 6.63 1.74
CA THR A 191 11.52 6.15 0.66
C THR A 191 12.93 6.52 1.06
N THR A 192 13.77 5.52 1.35
CA THR A 192 15.19 5.77 1.55
C THR A 192 15.65 6.51 0.30
N PRO A 193 16.20 7.73 0.40
CA PRO A 193 16.85 8.32 -0.76
C PRO A 193 17.89 7.27 -1.19
N GLU A 194 17.79 6.81 -2.44
CA GLU A 194 18.89 6.05 -3.03
C GLU A 194 20.14 6.93 -2.85
N GLN A 195 21.09 6.40 -2.08
CA GLN A 195 22.41 7.00 -1.91
C GLN A 195 23.22 6.78 -3.18
#